data_AF-A0A7Y3DIL3-F1
#
_entry.id   AF-A0A7Y3DIL3-F1
#
_cell.length_a   1.000
_cell.length_b   1.000
_cell.length_c   1.000
_cell.angle_alpha   90.00
_cell.angle_beta   90.00
_cell.angle_gamma   90.00
#
_symmetry.space_group_name_H-M   'P 1'
#
loop_
_entity.id
_entity.type
_entity.pdbx_description
1 polymer ?
#
loop_
_entity_poly.entity_id
_entity_poly.type
_entity_poly.pdbx_seq_one_letter_code
_entity_poly.pdbx_strand_id
1 'polypeptide(L)'
;RHIEVDTRNQGLVVDADGNTWRDYVLVKPGPFARVFNPLARYKLYGRKENNRHWEIDFDRPRAEVFEYVAGHYADVQRRFGFDFMRGDMSHVQMRPTGVPSQLDEYYDLLGAIKNRIQHTNSVPYFGYFAETFLPPRDVFGYGEEMDHLEAADADVTQGDLQSNAIGSPDFMVQFRQYLDIAATRACTPSFTVMTPDKDDPRFDPLYEKGNVVRSFLSLFLTDVPSYVALGQEVRDVHLTPWPNEHYTKLFVFHEHGEDNVYPSKARRGLRYLWGKNGSLFGAMTRLRLFADEIFPTIAGRSTRWLLPPDPRGYRREVAWTQWDHPDYVFVVNLDVEEPTGYFAIPSIPEAPEGATLELAYSTTSDVSQANTYPPWNGRHFRVSSLEPEEARVYRLNRPE
;
A
#
# COMPACT_ATOMS: atom_id res chain seq x y z
N ARG A 1 -29.88 20.52 -2.85
CA ARG A 1 -29.51 19.74 -1.65
C ARG A 1 -29.06 18.37 -2.14
N HIS A 2 -27.90 17.89 -1.70
CA HIS A 2 -27.36 16.57 -2.10
C HIS A 2 -27.56 15.51 -1.01
N ILE A 3 -27.77 15.93 0.24
CA ILE A 3 -28.12 15.09 1.38
C ILE A 3 -29.45 15.62 1.96
N GLU A 4 -30.38 14.73 2.26
CA GLU A 4 -31.66 15.03 2.93
C GLU A 4 -31.94 14.02 4.03
N VAL A 5 -32.71 14.40 5.05
CA VAL A 5 -33.14 13.47 6.08
C VAL A 5 -34.00 12.38 5.42
N ASP A 6 -33.72 11.12 5.70
CA ASP A 6 -34.55 10.01 5.22
C ASP A 6 -35.89 10.02 5.96
N THR A 7 -36.91 10.56 5.29
CA THR A 7 -38.28 10.62 5.84
C THR A 7 -39.01 9.28 5.78
N ARG A 8 -38.45 8.25 5.13
CA ARG A 8 -39.02 6.90 5.08
C ARG A 8 -38.92 6.23 6.45
N ASN A 9 -39.77 5.25 6.73
CA ASN A 9 -39.72 4.53 8.01
C ASN A 9 -38.41 3.74 8.18
N GLN A 10 -37.84 3.23 7.09
CA GLN A 10 -36.53 2.57 7.07
C GLN A 10 -35.34 3.49 7.36
N GLY A 11 -35.55 4.81 7.36
CA GLY A 11 -34.55 5.79 7.77
C GLY A 11 -34.48 5.99 9.28
N LEU A 12 -35.36 5.35 10.08
CA LEU A 12 -35.29 5.43 11.54
C LEU A 12 -34.26 4.41 12.06
N VAL A 13 -33.23 4.91 12.73
CA VAL A 13 -32.17 4.11 13.36
C VAL A 13 -32.21 4.36 14.86
N VAL A 14 -32.12 3.29 15.64
CA VAL A 14 -32.00 3.36 17.10
C VAL A 14 -30.54 3.13 17.46
N ASP A 15 -29.93 4.06 18.20
CA ASP A 15 -28.55 3.91 18.66
C ASP A 15 -28.45 2.98 19.88
N ALA A 16 -27.22 2.76 20.34
CA ALA A 16 -26.93 1.89 21.49
C ALA A 16 -27.55 2.39 22.81
N ASP A 17 -27.91 3.68 22.89
CA ASP A 17 -28.54 4.29 24.06
C ASP A 17 -30.08 4.29 23.97
N GLY A 18 -30.64 3.68 22.91
CA GLY A 18 -32.08 3.60 22.68
C GLY A 18 -32.69 4.87 22.08
N ASN A 19 -31.86 5.83 21.65
CA ASN A 19 -32.35 7.03 21.01
C ASN A 19 -32.65 6.78 19.55
N THR A 20 -33.80 7.27 19.08
CA THR A 20 -34.23 7.16 17.69
C THR A 20 -33.81 8.39 16.90
N TRP A 21 -33.07 8.18 15.82
CA TRP A 21 -32.63 9.21 14.90
C TRP A 21 -33.08 8.87 13.48
N ARG A 22 -33.13 9.88 12.60
CA ARG A 22 -33.29 9.64 11.17
C ARG A 22 -31.92 9.68 10.48
N ASP A 23 -31.65 8.67 9.68
CA ASP A 23 -30.52 8.61 8.77
C ASP A 23 -30.71 9.60 7.61
N TYR A 24 -29.68 9.77 6.81
CA TYR A 24 -29.66 10.71 5.69
C TYR A 24 -29.52 9.97 4.36
N VAL A 25 -30.21 10.47 3.33
CA VAL A 25 -30.11 9.97 1.96
C VAL A 25 -29.40 10.97 1.07
N LEU A 26 -28.61 10.43 0.14
CA LEU A 26 -28.08 11.21 -0.97
C LEU A 26 -29.16 11.34 -2.04
N VAL A 27 -29.74 12.54 -2.18
CA VAL A 27 -30.83 12.81 -3.14
C VAL A 27 -30.35 12.99 -4.57
N LYS A 28 -29.05 13.24 -4.76
CA LYS A 28 -28.39 13.31 -6.08
C LYS A 28 -27.03 12.63 -5.98
N PRO A 29 -26.99 11.29 -5.89
CA PRO A 29 -25.74 10.57 -5.76
C PRO A 29 -24.95 10.69 -7.08
N GLY A 30 -23.74 11.23 -6.97
CA GLY A 30 -22.71 11.12 -8.01
C GLY A 30 -21.70 10.02 -7.64
N PRO A 31 -20.70 9.76 -8.50
CA PRO A 31 -19.69 8.70 -8.31
C PRO A 31 -18.98 8.73 -6.93
N PHE A 32 -18.85 9.91 -6.31
CA PHE A 32 -18.20 10.13 -5.01
C PHE A 32 -19.10 10.80 -3.97
N ALA A 33 -20.42 10.64 -4.12
CA ALA A 33 -21.33 11.05 -3.07
C ALA A 33 -21.16 10.13 -1.84
N ARG A 34 -20.27 10.52 -0.93
CA ARG A 34 -19.99 9.84 0.33
C ARG A 34 -20.03 10.84 1.48
N VAL A 35 -20.60 10.43 2.61
CA VAL A 35 -20.59 11.22 3.85
C VAL A 35 -19.75 10.46 4.86
N PHE A 36 -18.58 11.00 5.19
CA PHE A 36 -17.70 10.41 6.19
C PHE A 36 -17.90 11.09 7.53
N ASN A 37 -18.52 10.35 8.45
CA ASN A 37 -19.00 10.83 9.75
C ASN A 37 -17.92 11.46 10.66
N PRO A 38 -16.66 10.97 10.71
CA PRO A 38 -15.62 11.55 11.58
C PRO A 38 -15.16 12.96 11.15
N LEU A 39 -14.99 13.19 9.85
CA LEU A 39 -14.53 14.48 9.30
C LEU A 39 -15.67 15.48 9.07
N ALA A 40 -16.93 15.02 8.97
CA ALA A 40 -18.09 15.88 8.86
C ALA A 40 -18.30 16.84 10.05
N ARG A 41 -17.62 16.59 11.18
CA ARG A 41 -17.68 17.42 12.39
C ARG A 41 -16.88 18.71 12.29
N TYR A 42 -15.83 18.74 11.46
CA TYR A 42 -14.97 19.92 11.31
C TYR A 42 -15.28 20.64 10.00
N LYS A 43 -15.62 21.93 10.10
CA LYS A 43 -15.66 22.81 8.94
C LYS A 43 -14.27 23.41 8.80
N LEU A 44 -13.47 22.94 7.85
CA LEU A 44 -12.13 23.49 7.64
C LEU A 44 -12.17 24.86 6.96
N TYR A 45 -13.22 25.09 6.18
CA TYR A 45 -13.38 26.28 5.36
C TYR A 45 -14.77 26.89 5.52
N GLY A 46 -14.91 28.12 5.02
CA GLY A 46 -16.18 28.77 4.78
C GLY A 46 -17.06 28.01 3.78
N ARG A 47 -18.26 28.56 3.56
CA ARG A 47 -19.18 28.08 2.52
C ARG A 47 -19.55 29.26 1.63
N LYS A 48 -19.50 29.05 0.31
CA LYS A 48 -19.96 30.07 -0.64
C LYS A 48 -21.47 30.24 -0.52
N GLU A 49 -21.94 31.47 -0.70
CA GLU A 49 -23.37 31.81 -0.74
C GLU A 49 -24.21 31.20 0.41
N ASN A 50 -23.67 31.21 1.63
CA ASN A 50 -24.31 30.61 2.80
C ASN A 50 -24.72 29.13 2.58
N ASN A 51 -23.84 28.35 1.92
CA ASN A 51 -24.02 26.93 1.64
C ASN A 51 -25.24 26.61 0.76
N ARG A 52 -25.78 27.57 0.00
CA ARG A 52 -26.93 27.35 -0.91
C ARG A 52 -26.65 26.23 -1.91
N HIS A 53 -25.43 26.20 -2.44
CA HIS A 53 -24.96 25.24 -3.45
C HIS A 53 -24.02 24.17 -2.90
N TRP A 54 -23.84 24.08 -1.58
CA TRP A 54 -22.95 23.12 -0.93
C TRP A 54 -21.47 23.27 -1.32
N GLU A 55 -21.08 24.44 -1.80
CA GLU A 55 -19.71 24.73 -2.21
C GLU A 55 -18.85 25.20 -1.03
N ILE A 56 -17.64 24.65 -0.98
CA ILE A 56 -16.60 25.05 -0.04
C ILE A 56 -15.97 26.35 -0.52
N ASP A 57 -15.75 27.28 0.41
CA ASP A 57 -15.03 28.52 0.14
C ASP A 57 -13.57 28.37 0.59
N PHE A 58 -12.72 27.87 -0.32
CA PHE A 58 -11.30 27.61 -0.06
C PHE A 58 -10.50 28.89 0.22
N ASP A 59 -11.02 30.07 -0.12
CA ASP A 59 -10.39 31.37 0.18
C ASP A 59 -10.70 31.84 1.61
N ARG A 60 -11.50 31.08 2.36
CA ARG A 60 -11.89 31.39 3.74
C ARG A 60 -11.57 30.21 4.67
N PRO A 61 -10.29 29.88 4.89
CA PRO A 61 -9.92 28.86 5.87
C PRO A 61 -10.36 29.29 7.27
N ARG A 62 -10.68 28.29 8.11
CA ARG A 62 -10.97 28.48 9.53
C ARG A 62 -9.75 28.17 10.35
N ALA A 63 -8.86 29.16 10.47
CA ALA A 63 -7.57 29.01 11.14
C ALA A 63 -7.72 28.42 12.55
N GLU A 64 -8.78 28.77 13.28
CA GLU A 64 -9.05 28.23 14.62
C GLU A 64 -9.22 26.70 14.65
N VAL A 65 -9.74 26.10 13.58
CA VAL A 65 -9.92 24.65 13.47
C VAL A 65 -8.60 23.97 13.16
N PHE A 66 -7.83 24.51 12.22
CA PHE A 66 -6.49 23.99 11.88
C PHE A 66 -5.56 24.05 13.09
N GLU A 67 -5.51 25.19 13.78
CA GLU A 67 -4.71 25.37 14.99
C GLU A 67 -5.08 24.38 16.09
N TYR A 68 -6.38 24.19 16.33
CA TYR A 68 -6.86 23.23 17.33
C TYR A 68 -6.43 21.80 16.98
N VAL A 69 -6.70 21.35 15.75
CA VAL A 69 -6.41 19.96 15.35
C VAL A 69 -4.90 19.72 15.29
N ALA A 70 -4.14 20.57 14.59
CA ALA A 70 -2.69 20.43 14.46
C ALA A 70 -1.99 20.54 15.82
N GLY A 71 -2.44 21.45 16.69
CA GLY A 71 -1.96 21.57 18.07
C GLY A 71 -2.23 20.30 18.88
N HIS A 72 -3.42 19.73 18.77
CA HIS A 72 -3.77 18.50 19.48
C HIS A 72 -2.86 17.33 19.10
N TYR A 73 -2.61 17.12 17.80
CA TYR A 73 -1.70 16.08 17.33
C TYR A 73 -0.24 16.36 17.69
N ALA A 74 0.19 17.62 17.70
CA ALA A 74 1.51 18.00 18.23
C ALA A 74 1.66 17.66 19.72
N ASP A 75 0.63 17.88 20.54
CA ASP A 75 0.68 17.49 21.96
C ASP A 75 0.71 15.97 22.14
N VAL A 76 -0.04 15.22 21.33
CA VAL A 76 0.01 13.75 21.29
C VAL A 76 1.42 13.27 20.90
N GLN A 77 2.00 13.83 19.85
CA GLN A 77 3.36 13.48 19.42
C GLN A 77 4.38 13.78 20.51
N ARG A 78 4.32 14.96 21.15
CA ARG A 78 5.22 15.32 22.26
C ARG A 78 5.10 14.35 23.45
N ARG A 79 3.87 13.89 23.73
CA ARG A 79 3.60 13.01 24.87
C ARG A 79 4.05 11.56 24.65
N PHE A 80 3.94 11.05 23.43
CA PHE A 80 4.14 9.63 23.15
C PHE A 80 5.34 9.33 22.24
N GLY A 81 5.92 10.33 21.58
CA GLY A 81 7.15 10.21 20.82
C GLY A 81 7.05 9.39 19.54
N PHE A 82 5.89 9.40 18.86
CA PHE A 82 5.79 8.77 17.54
C PHE A 82 6.54 9.60 16.48
N ASP A 83 7.13 8.92 15.50
CA ASP A 83 7.95 9.53 14.45
C ASP A 83 7.21 9.68 13.11
N PHE A 84 5.99 9.16 13.00
CA PHE A 84 5.17 9.31 11.82
C PHE A 84 3.68 9.20 12.13
N MET A 85 2.83 9.57 11.18
CA MET A 85 1.40 9.33 11.20
C MET A 85 0.92 8.65 9.91
N ARG A 86 -0.14 7.83 10.05
CA ARG A 86 -0.96 7.38 8.91
C ARG A 86 -2.18 8.28 8.81
N GLY A 87 -2.26 9.09 7.75
CA GLY A 87 -3.40 9.96 7.50
C GLY A 87 -4.49 9.22 6.74
N ASP A 88 -5.58 8.92 7.44
CA ASP A 88 -6.79 8.30 6.87
C ASP A 88 -7.36 9.17 5.76
N MET A 89 -7.79 8.54 4.65
CA MET A 89 -8.53 9.20 3.57
C MET A 89 -7.89 10.51 3.08
N SER A 90 -6.62 10.44 2.68
CA SER A 90 -5.83 11.65 2.38
C SER A 90 -6.34 12.50 1.22
N HIS A 91 -7.25 11.98 0.37
CA HIS A 91 -7.86 12.69 -0.77
C HIS A 91 -9.07 13.61 -0.41
N VAL A 92 -9.40 13.79 0.88
CA VAL A 92 -10.65 14.45 1.31
C VAL A 92 -10.69 15.98 1.16
N GLN A 93 -9.58 16.62 0.77
CA GLN A 93 -9.47 18.09 0.67
C GLN A 93 -9.00 18.60 -0.69
N MET A 94 -8.98 17.72 -1.69
CA MET A 94 -8.62 18.14 -3.04
C MET A 94 -9.58 19.22 -3.56
N ARG A 95 -9.05 20.17 -4.33
CA ARG A 95 -9.82 21.30 -4.87
C ARG A 95 -10.35 20.97 -6.27
N PRO A 96 -11.57 21.40 -6.67
CA PRO A 96 -12.16 21.09 -7.99
C PRO A 96 -11.29 21.48 -9.19
N THR A 97 -10.45 22.48 -9.02
CA THR A 97 -9.54 23.01 -10.05
C THR A 97 -8.14 22.40 -9.97
N GLY A 98 -7.93 21.36 -9.16
CA GLY A 98 -6.61 20.81 -8.85
C GLY A 98 -5.82 21.65 -7.83
N VAL A 99 -4.56 21.29 -7.65
CA VAL A 99 -3.61 21.97 -6.75
C VAL A 99 -3.45 23.45 -7.16
N PRO A 100 -3.60 24.41 -6.23
CA PRO A 100 -3.42 25.82 -6.55
C PRO A 100 -1.95 26.15 -6.80
N SER A 101 -1.69 27.15 -7.64
CA SER A 101 -0.32 27.61 -7.94
C SER A 101 0.46 28.17 -6.73
N GLN A 102 -0.25 28.54 -5.67
CA GLN A 102 0.31 28.99 -4.40
C GLN A 102 -0.34 28.17 -3.28
N LEU A 103 0.49 27.52 -2.47
CA LEU A 103 0.07 26.74 -1.32
C LEU A 103 0.18 27.61 -0.06
N ASP A 104 -0.83 27.52 0.80
CA ASP A 104 -0.81 28.08 2.14
C ASP A 104 -0.81 26.94 3.18
N GLU A 105 -0.63 27.30 4.45
CA GLU A 105 -0.64 26.35 5.58
C GLU A 105 -2.00 25.66 5.79
N TYR A 106 -3.06 26.12 5.12
CA TYR A 106 -4.42 25.59 5.25
C TYR A 106 -4.79 24.65 4.11
N TYR A 107 -3.92 24.47 3.11
CA TYR A 107 -4.22 23.69 1.92
C TYR A 107 -4.75 22.29 2.25
N ASP A 108 -4.06 21.57 3.14
CA ASP A 108 -4.46 20.26 3.63
C ASP A 108 -4.24 20.13 5.15
N LEU A 109 -5.21 19.52 5.85
CA LEU A 109 -5.16 19.35 7.31
C LEU A 109 -4.08 18.38 7.77
N LEU A 110 -3.84 17.29 7.04
CA LEU A 110 -2.84 16.29 7.41
C LEU A 110 -1.44 16.87 7.18
N GLY A 111 -1.24 17.57 6.06
CA GLY A 111 -0.03 18.39 5.86
C GLY A 111 0.18 19.41 6.98
N ALA A 112 -0.86 20.13 7.40
CA ALA A 112 -0.78 21.07 8.51
C ALA A 112 -0.38 20.40 9.84
N ILE A 113 -0.88 19.19 10.13
CA ILE A 113 -0.47 18.41 11.30
C ILE A 113 1.02 18.05 11.23
N LYS A 114 1.49 17.51 10.10
CA LYS A 114 2.91 17.17 9.88
C LYS A 114 3.80 18.39 10.14
N ASN A 115 3.51 19.48 9.44
CA ASN A 115 4.28 20.73 9.53
C ASN A 115 4.29 21.28 10.97
N ARG A 116 3.15 21.28 11.65
CA ARG A 116 3.06 21.74 13.05
C ARG A 116 3.96 20.92 13.97
N ILE A 117 3.97 19.60 13.84
CA ILE A 117 4.82 18.70 14.62
C ILE A 117 6.30 18.97 14.34
N GLN A 118 6.68 19.00 13.06
CA GLN A 118 8.07 19.22 12.66
C GLN A 118 8.62 20.53 13.22
N HIS A 119 7.85 21.63 13.13
CA HIS A 119 8.26 22.94 13.61
C HIS A 119 8.16 23.10 15.13
N THR A 120 7.03 22.76 15.75
CA THR A 120 6.77 23.07 17.17
C THR A 120 7.49 22.13 18.10
N ASN A 121 7.62 20.85 17.72
CA ASN A 121 8.28 19.84 18.55
C ASN A 121 9.73 19.60 18.13
N SER A 122 10.24 20.31 17.10
CA SER A 122 11.60 20.14 16.57
C SER A 122 11.88 18.69 16.12
N VAL A 123 10.93 18.09 15.42
CA VAL A 123 10.97 16.72 14.90
C VAL A 123 10.99 16.76 13.37
N PRO A 124 12.08 17.26 12.73
CA PRO A 124 12.09 17.52 11.29
C PRO A 124 11.94 16.25 10.42
N TYR A 125 12.11 15.07 11.02
CA TYR A 125 11.97 13.77 10.36
C TYR A 125 10.56 13.18 10.48
N PHE A 126 9.60 13.89 11.09
CA PHE A 126 8.26 13.33 11.30
C PHE A 126 7.57 13.04 9.96
N GLY A 127 7.22 11.77 9.73
CA GLY A 127 6.69 11.29 8.46
C GLY A 127 5.15 11.28 8.36
N TYR A 128 4.65 11.37 7.14
CA TYR A 128 3.25 11.28 6.78
C TYR A 128 3.04 10.20 5.72
N PHE A 129 2.43 9.09 6.16
CA PHE A 129 1.92 8.03 5.30
C PHE A 129 0.45 8.32 4.95
N ALA A 130 0.19 8.70 3.70
CA ALA A 130 -1.13 8.97 3.17
C ALA A 130 -1.88 7.68 2.85
N GLU A 131 -2.99 7.43 3.52
CA GLU A 131 -3.95 6.43 3.06
C GLU A 131 -4.79 7.03 1.93
N THR A 132 -4.37 6.76 0.71
CA THR A 132 -5.14 7.01 -0.49
C THR A 132 -4.76 6.00 -1.58
N PHE A 133 -5.58 5.91 -2.62
CA PHE A 133 -5.34 5.09 -3.81
C PHE A 133 -4.78 5.96 -4.92
N LEU A 134 -4.18 5.37 -5.96
CA LEU A 134 -3.64 6.12 -7.10
C LEU A 134 -4.48 5.86 -8.37
N PRO A 135 -5.75 6.32 -8.40
CA PRO A 135 -6.56 6.15 -9.59
C PRO A 135 -6.06 7.05 -10.73
N PRO A 136 -6.55 6.83 -11.96
CA PRO A 136 -6.39 7.80 -13.03
C PRO A 136 -6.85 9.20 -12.64
N ARG A 137 -6.33 10.20 -13.36
CA ARG A 137 -6.71 11.60 -13.24
C ARG A 137 -8.21 11.80 -13.15
N ASP A 138 -8.63 12.73 -12.30
CA ASP A 138 -10.01 13.20 -12.17
C ASP A 138 -11.01 12.15 -11.71
N VAL A 139 -10.55 10.93 -11.35
CA VAL A 139 -11.41 9.92 -10.76
C VAL A 139 -11.99 10.46 -9.45
N PHE A 140 -11.18 10.99 -8.53
CA PHE A 140 -11.74 11.61 -7.32
C PHE A 140 -12.41 12.98 -7.56
N GLY A 141 -12.41 13.50 -8.79
CA GLY A 141 -13.12 14.72 -9.19
C GLY A 141 -12.35 16.03 -8.95
N TYR A 142 -11.04 15.94 -8.68
CA TYR A 142 -10.25 17.08 -8.21
C TYR A 142 -8.80 17.12 -8.76
N GLY A 143 -8.54 16.53 -9.94
CA GLY A 143 -7.21 16.53 -10.57
C GLY A 143 -6.40 15.25 -10.40
N GLU A 144 -5.07 15.40 -10.41
CA GLU A 144 -4.08 14.34 -10.22
C GLU A 144 -3.81 14.10 -8.72
N GLU A 145 -3.90 12.84 -8.28
CA GLU A 145 -3.72 12.48 -6.87
C GLU A 145 -2.30 12.77 -6.36
N MET A 146 -1.29 12.45 -7.16
CA MET A 146 0.11 12.66 -6.79
C MET A 146 0.44 14.14 -6.60
N ASP A 147 -0.15 15.04 -7.41
CA ASP A 147 0.03 16.47 -7.24
C ASP A 147 -0.55 16.92 -5.88
N HIS A 148 -1.73 16.41 -5.51
CA HIS A 148 -2.34 16.71 -4.22
C HIS A 148 -1.50 16.21 -3.06
N LEU A 149 -1.00 14.97 -3.12
CA LEU A 149 -0.18 14.37 -2.08
C LEU A 149 1.12 15.13 -1.83
N GLU A 150 1.80 15.56 -2.89
CA GLU A 150 3.00 16.40 -2.75
C GLU A 150 2.66 17.78 -2.17
N ALA A 151 1.53 18.37 -2.56
CA ALA A 151 1.08 19.63 -1.99
C ALA A 151 0.63 19.51 -0.53
N ALA A 152 0.18 18.32 -0.11
CA ALA A 152 -0.12 17.98 1.28
C ALA A 152 1.13 17.53 2.07
N ASP A 153 2.31 17.57 1.44
CA ASP A 153 3.59 17.12 2.01
C ASP A 153 3.56 15.67 2.52
N ALA A 154 2.87 14.77 1.81
CA ALA A 154 2.90 13.35 2.09
C ALA A 154 4.22 12.72 1.63
N ASP A 155 4.87 11.94 2.51
CA ASP A 155 6.14 11.27 2.17
C ASP A 155 5.88 9.96 1.42
N VAL A 156 4.85 9.22 1.86
CA VAL A 156 4.49 7.91 1.32
C VAL A 156 2.99 7.85 1.11
N THR A 157 2.53 7.17 0.06
CA THR A 157 1.12 6.84 -0.12
C THR A 157 0.89 5.34 -0.14
N GLN A 158 -0.21 4.87 0.45
CA GLN A 158 -0.59 3.45 0.43
C GLN A 158 -0.70 2.91 -1.00
N GLY A 159 -1.36 3.69 -1.86
CA GLY A 159 -1.77 3.28 -3.18
C GLY A 159 -2.73 2.06 -3.16
N ASP A 160 -2.87 1.42 -4.32
CA ASP A 160 -3.84 0.39 -4.67
C ASP A 160 -3.26 -0.88 -5.32
N LEU A 161 -1.94 -1.08 -5.33
CA LEU A 161 -1.28 -2.29 -5.88
C LEU A 161 -1.83 -3.60 -5.26
N GLN A 162 -2.18 -3.56 -3.98
CA GLN A 162 -2.81 -4.63 -3.21
C GLN A 162 -4.27 -4.93 -3.65
N SER A 163 -4.84 -4.14 -4.55
CA SER A 163 -6.15 -4.38 -5.16
C SER A 163 -6.07 -5.24 -6.43
N ASN A 164 -4.86 -5.62 -6.86
CA ASN A 164 -4.61 -6.48 -8.00
C ASN A 164 -3.96 -7.79 -7.53
N ALA A 165 -4.35 -8.92 -8.14
CA ALA A 165 -3.67 -10.18 -7.93
C ALA A 165 -2.22 -10.06 -8.45
N ILE A 166 -1.24 -10.56 -7.68
CA ILE A 166 0.17 -10.45 -8.09
C ILE A 166 0.38 -11.19 -9.41
N GLY A 167 1.23 -10.62 -10.26
CA GLY A 167 1.47 -11.16 -11.60
C GLY A 167 0.35 -10.91 -12.60
N SER A 168 -0.81 -10.36 -12.23
CA SER A 168 -1.82 -9.98 -13.23
C SER A 168 -1.31 -8.87 -14.18
N PRO A 169 -1.89 -8.70 -15.38
CA PRO A 169 -1.56 -7.57 -16.27
C PRO A 169 -1.63 -6.23 -15.54
N ASP A 170 -2.72 -5.98 -14.83
CA ASP A 170 -2.97 -4.73 -14.10
C ASP A 170 -1.95 -4.51 -12.98
N PHE A 171 -1.60 -5.57 -12.24
CA PHE A 171 -0.54 -5.50 -11.23
C PHE A 171 0.80 -5.09 -11.85
N MET A 172 1.19 -5.66 -12.99
CA MET A 172 2.50 -5.35 -13.61
C MET A 172 2.56 -3.93 -14.17
N VAL A 173 1.49 -3.46 -14.81
CA VAL A 173 1.38 -2.09 -15.31
C VAL A 173 1.45 -1.10 -14.13
N GLN A 174 0.67 -1.35 -13.08
CA GLN A 174 0.64 -0.48 -11.90
C GLN A 174 1.96 -0.53 -11.13
N PHE A 175 2.60 -1.69 -11.03
CA PHE A 175 3.89 -1.81 -10.37
C PHE A 175 4.98 -1.02 -11.12
N ARG A 176 4.98 -1.05 -12.46
CA ARG A 176 5.87 -0.18 -13.25
C ARG A 176 5.59 1.30 -12.98
N GLN A 177 4.31 1.70 -12.98
CA GLN A 177 3.91 3.08 -12.69
C GLN A 177 4.38 3.54 -11.30
N TYR A 178 4.31 2.67 -10.29
CA TYR A 178 4.79 2.98 -8.94
C TYR A 178 6.28 3.29 -8.92
N LEU A 179 7.07 2.53 -9.66
CA LEU A 179 8.51 2.75 -9.78
C LEU A 179 8.82 4.04 -10.55
N ASP A 180 8.01 4.39 -11.55
CA ASP A 180 8.13 5.69 -12.25
C ASP A 180 7.84 6.85 -11.31
N ILE A 181 6.79 6.74 -10.49
CA ILE A 181 6.45 7.75 -9.47
C ILE A 181 7.60 7.86 -8.45
N ALA A 182 8.02 6.75 -7.85
CA ALA A 182 9.10 6.72 -6.87
C ALA A 182 10.41 7.35 -7.39
N ALA A 183 10.70 7.21 -8.68
CA ALA A 183 11.90 7.76 -9.30
C ALA A 183 11.79 9.26 -9.67
N THR A 184 10.58 9.83 -9.75
CA THR A 184 10.36 11.16 -10.35
C THR A 184 9.56 12.13 -9.49
N ARG A 185 8.96 11.66 -8.39
CA ARG A 185 8.05 12.40 -7.52
C ARG A 185 8.58 12.42 -6.08
N ALA A 186 8.13 13.38 -5.29
CA ALA A 186 8.55 13.53 -3.89
C ALA A 186 7.79 12.58 -2.95
N CYS A 187 6.50 12.31 -3.23
CA CYS A 187 5.73 11.31 -2.52
C CYS A 187 5.92 9.94 -3.19
N THR A 188 6.19 8.90 -2.40
CA THR A 188 6.48 7.56 -2.92
C THR A 188 5.32 6.59 -2.66
N PRO A 189 4.81 5.86 -3.67
CA PRO A 189 3.85 4.79 -3.46
C PRO A 189 4.47 3.62 -2.70
N SER A 190 3.75 3.09 -1.72
CA SER A 190 4.19 1.93 -0.98
C SER A 190 3.95 0.64 -1.76
N PHE A 191 4.91 -0.28 -1.70
CA PHE A 191 4.67 -1.68 -2.04
C PHE A 191 3.81 -2.31 -0.93
N THR A 192 2.51 -2.07 -1.01
CA THR A 192 1.54 -2.58 -0.06
C THR A 192 1.30 -4.07 -0.32
N VAL A 193 1.73 -4.93 0.60
CA VAL A 193 1.56 -6.38 0.52
C VAL A 193 0.10 -6.75 0.74
N MET A 194 -0.48 -6.29 1.85
CA MET A 194 -1.88 -6.46 2.22
C MET A 194 -2.25 -5.35 3.21
N THR A 195 -3.47 -4.83 3.13
CA THR A 195 -4.01 -3.91 4.16
C THR A 195 -5.10 -4.60 4.96
N PRO A 196 -5.37 -4.15 6.20
CA PRO A 196 -6.55 -4.62 6.92
C PRO A 196 -7.83 -4.46 6.08
N ASP A 197 -8.02 -3.34 5.35
CA ASP A 197 -9.20 -3.15 4.50
C ASP A 197 -9.36 -4.19 3.38
N LYS A 198 -8.25 -4.79 2.96
CA LYS A 198 -8.20 -5.87 1.96
C LYS A 198 -8.11 -7.25 2.58
N ASP A 199 -8.00 -7.33 3.90
CA ASP A 199 -8.27 -8.52 4.70
C ASP A 199 -9.78 -8.59 4.99
N ASP A 200 -10.56 -8.70 3.90
CA ASP A 200 -12.01 -8.82 3.84
C ASP A 200 -12.35 -9.89 2.79
N PRO A 201 -13.37 -10.74 3.02
CA PRO A 201 -13.67 -11.88 2.15
C PRO A 201 -13.82 -11.55 0.66
N ARG A 202 -14.26 -10.32 0.32
CA ARG A 202 -14.41 -9.87 -1.08
C ARG A 202 -13.09 -9.84 -1.85
N PHE A 203 -11.98 -9.73 -1.13
CA PHE A 203 -10.65 -9.58 -1.70
C PHE A 203 -9.82 -10.86 -1.58
N ASP A 204 -10.36 -11.94 -1.01
CA ASP A 204 -9.67 -13.23 -0.90
C ASP A 204 -9.03 -13.69 -2.22
N PRO A 205 -9.69 -13.58 -3.40
CA PRO A 205 -9.09 -13.98 -4.67
C PRO A 205 -7.77 -13.27 -5.02
N LEU A 206 -7.49 -12.09 -4.42
CA LEU A 206 -6.24 -11.36 -4.63
C LEU A 206 -5.06 -11.95 -3.84
N TYR A 207 -5.35 -12.81 -2.86
CA TYR A 207 -4.44 -13.36 -1.85
C TYR A 207 -4.55 -14.88 -1.68
N GLU A 208 -5.27 -15.58 -2.55
CA GLU A 208 -5.25 -17.05 -2.60
C GLU A 208 -3.83 -17.58 -2.85
N LYS A 209 -3.07 -16.79 -3.60
CA LYS A 209 -1.75 -17.10 -4.16
C LYS A 209 -0.81 -15.90 -4.05
N GLY A 210 0.48 -16.15 -4.15
CA GLY A 210 1.49 -15.12 -4.33
C GLY A 210 1.92 -14.40 -3.06
N ASN A 211 1.50 -14.88 -1.89
CA ASN A 211 1.77 -14.22 -0.61
C ASN A 211 3.27 -14.14 -0.30
N VAL A 212 4.02 -15.23 -0.51
CA VAL A 212 5.47 -15.28 -0.24
C VAL A 212 6.23 -14.33 -1.16
N VAL A 213 5.89 -14.30 -2.45
CA VAL A 213 6.55 -13.43 -3.42
C VAL A 213 6.23 -11.94 -3.21
N ARG A 214 5.01 -11.59 -2.77
CA ARG A 214 4.71 -10.21 -2.32
C ARG A 214 5.63 -9.80 -1.17
N SER A 215 5.81 -10.66 -0.17
CA SER A 215 6.70 -10.37 0.96
C SER A 215 8.19 -10.35 0.55
N PHE A 216 8.58 -11.15 -0.44
CA PHE A 216 9.93 -11.10 -0.99
C PHE A 216 10.22 -9.72 -1.59
N LEU A 217 9.32 -9.22 -2.44
CA LEU A 217 9.43 -7.88 -3.02
C LEU A 217 9.47 -6.81 -1.92
N SER A 218 8.61 -6.91 -0.90
CA SER A 218 8.55 -5.92 0.18
C SER A 218 9.81 -5.85 1.04
N LEU A 219 10.57 -6.93 1.13
CA LEU A 219 11.82 -7.01 1.92
C LEU A 219 13.06 -6.60 1.11
N PHE A 220 13.08 -6.89 -0.19
CA PHE A 220 14.28 -6.75 -1.02
C PHE A 220 14.23 -5.60 -2.04
N LEU A 221 13.09 -4.93 -2.21
CA LEU A 221 13.00 -3.64 -2.90
C LEU A 221 13.18 -2.51 -1.89
N THR A 222 14.44 -2.27 -1.51
CA THR A 222 14.79 -1.33 -0.44
C THR A 222 14.52 0.14 -0.75
N ASP A 223 14.31 0.46 -2.04
CA ASP A 223 14.04 1.83 -2.51
C ASP A 223 12.56 2.22 -2.39
N VAL A 224 11.68 1.25 -2.12
CA VAL A 224 10.23 1.47 -2.06
C VAL A 224 9.75 1.09 -0.65
N PRO A 225 9.06 1.99 0.06
CA PRO A 225 8.51 1.67 1.37
C PRO A 225 7.47 0.56 1.24
N SER A 226 7.38 -0.34 2.21
CA SER A 226 6.39 -1.41 2.22
C SER A 226 5.36 -1.25 3.33
N TYR A 227 4.16 -1.77 3.09
CA TYR A 227 3.08 -1.83 4.07
C TYR A 227 2.56 -3.25 4.15
N VAL A 228 2.51 -3.82 5.36
CA VAL A 228 2.03 -5.18 5.58
C VAL A 228 1.07 -5.20 6.76
N ALA A 229 -0.13 -5.70 6.54
CA ALA A 229 -1.10 -5.93 7.61
C ALA A 229 -0.62 -7.02 8.57
N LEU A 230 -0.98 -6.85 9.85
CA LEU A 230 -0.75 -7.86 10.89
C LEU A 230 -1.44 -9.18 10.53
N GLY A 231 -0.74 -10.31 10.72
CA GLY A 231 -1.29 -11.64 10.50
C GLY A 231 -1.13 -12.19 9.09
N GLN A 232 -0.53 -11.43 8.16
CA GLN A 232 -0.26 -11.89 6.80
C GLN A 232 0.48 -13.22 6.75
N GLU A 233 1.47 -13.44 7.64
CA GLU A 233 2.26 -14.67 7.67
C GLU A 233 1.50 -15.93 8.10
N VAL A 234 0.32 -15.80 8.71
CA VAL A 234 -0.50 -16.93 9.18
C VAL A 234 -1.84 -17.01 8.49
N ARG A 235 -2.13 -16.11 7.53
CA ARG A 235 -3.42 -16.03 6.84
C ARG A 235 -3.76 -17.36 6.16
N ASP A 236 -4.95 -17.87 6.44
CA ASP A 236 -5.49 -19.06 5.79
C ASP A 236 -5.96 -18.72 4.36
N VAL A 237 -5.93 -19.70 3.47
CA VAL A 237 -6.50 -19.56 2.13
C VAL A 237 -8.00 -19.78 2.23
N HIS A 238 -8.77 -18.75 1.93
CA HIS A 238 -10.23 -18.79 1.88
C HIS A 238 -10.68 -18.74 0.43
N LEU A 239 -11.19 -19.84 -0.12
CA LEU A 239 -11.77 -19.88 -1.48
C LEU A 239 -13.21 -19.38 -1.52
N THR A 240 -13.82 -19.27 -0.36
CA THR A 240 -15.14 -18.71 -0.11
C THR A 240 -15.08 -17.92 1.20
N PRO A 241 -15.97 -16.96 1.43
CA PRO A 241 -15.99 -16.20 2.68
C PRO A 241 -16.03 -17.10 3.92
N TRP A 242 -15.22 -16.74 4.92
CA TRP A 242 -15.15 -17.38 6.23
C TRP A 242 -15.83 -16.51 7.30
N PRO A 243 -16.02 -17.02 8.53
CA PRO A 243 -16.54 -16.20 9.62
C PRO A 243 -15.71 -14.93 9.85
N ASN A 244 -16.38 -13.83 10.17
CA ASN A 244 -15.79 -12.49 10.32
C ASN A 244 -14.66 -12.42 11.35
N GLU A 245 -14.58 -13.35 12.31
CA GLU A 245 -13.51 -13.44 13.30
C GLU A 245 -12.13 -13.79 12.71
N HIS A 246 -12.06 -14.27 11.47
CA HIS A 246 -10.80 -14.54 10.78
C HIS A 246 -10.21 -13.31 10.08
N TYR A 247 -11.02 -12.27 9.86
CA TYR A 247 -10.65 -11.09 9.09
C TYR A 247 -10.41 -9.91 10.02
N THR A 248 -9.23 -9.32 10.00
CA THR A 248 -8.86 -8.21 10.88
C THR A 248 -9.82 -7.02 10.74
N LYS A 249 -10.26 -6.73 9.50
CA LYS A 249 -11.23 -5.66 9.22
C LYS A 249 -12.60 -5.91 9.81
N LEU A 250 -13.13 -7.11 9.64
CA LEU A 250 -14.48 -7.44 10.08
C LEU A 250 -14.53 -7.69 11.57
N PHE A 251 -13.44 -8.23 12.15
CA PHE A 251 -13.35 -8.45 13.58
C PHE A 251 -13.44 -7.15 14.40
N VAL A 252 -13.02 -5.99 13.88
CA VAL A 252 -13.13 -4.72 14.62
C VAL A 252 -14.52 -4.08 14.53
N PHE A 253 -15.39 -4.51 13.61
CA PHE A 253 -16.77 -4.02 13.55
C PHE A 253 -17.63 -4.68 14.63
N HIS A 254 -18.26 -3.84 15.47
CA HIS A 254 -19.21 -4.27 16.49
C HIS A 254 -20.64 -4.23 15.95
N GLU A 255 -20.89 -4.89 14.82
CA GLU A 255 -22.25 -5.02 14.28
C GLU A 255 -22.92 -6.31 14.80
N HIS A 256 -24.22 -6.24 15.07
CA HIS A 256 -25.03 -7.37 15.57
C HIS A 256 -26.02 -7.83 14.49
N GLY A 257 -26.15 -9.13 14.27
CA GLY A 257 -27.03 -9.70 13.23
C GLY A 257 -27.05 -11.24 13.21
N GLU A 258 -28.05 -11.80 12.51
CA GLU A 258 -28.33 -13.25 12.46
C GLU A 258 -27.57 -14.03 11.39
N ASP A 259 -26.80 -13.36 10.52
CA ASP A 259 -25.92 -13.98 9.53
C ASP A 259 -24.46 -13.67 9.89
N ASN A 260 -23.56 -14.66 9.80
CA ASN A 260 -22.12 -14.50 10.08
C ASN A 260 -21.23 -14.73 8.85
N VAL A 261 -21.85 -14.78 7.66
CA VAL A 261 -21.15 -14.88 6.40
C VAL A 261 -21.43 -13.62 5.58
N TYR A 262 -20.43 -13.18 4.82
CA TYR A 262 -20.55 -12.07 3.89
C TYR A 262 -21.85 -12.17 3.06
N PRO A 263 -22.67 -11.09 2.93
CA PRO A 263 -22.35 -9.68 3.17
C PRO A 263 -22.55 -9.17 4.60
N SER A 264 -22.79 -10.05 5.58
CA SER A 264 -22.91 -9.63 6.98
C SER A 264 -21.58 -9.12 7.55
N LYS A 265 -21.62 -8.02 8.30
CA LYS A 265 -20.49 -7.51 9.09
C LYS A 265 -20.58 -7.90 10.55
N ALA A 266 -21.58 -8.69 10.94
CA ALA A 266 -21.76 -9.08 12.33
C ALA A 266 -20.69 -10.08 12.76
N ARG A 267 -20.10 -9.87 13.93
CA ARG A 267 -19.22 -10.85 14.58
C ARG A 267 -19.94 -11.48 15.78
N ARG A 268 -19.72 -12.77 16.02
CA ARG A 268 -20.35 -13.54 17.11
C ARG A 268 -19.36 -13.91 18.21
N GLY A 269 -18.11 -14.15 17.84
CA GLY A 269 -17.02 -14.43 18.73
C GLY A 269 -16.46 -13.17 19.39
N LEU A 270 -16.01 -13.32 20.63
CA LEU A 270 -15.26 -12.28 21.35
C LEU A 270 -13.75 -12.35 21.09
N ARG A 271 -13.30 -13.33 20.30
CA ARG A 271 -11.89 -13.61 20.05
C ARG A 271 -11.61 -13.56 18.57
N TYR A 272 -10.54 -12.87 18.21
CA TYR A 272 -9.96 -12.94 16.87
C TYR A 272 -9.40 -14.35 16.64
N LEU A 273 -9.65 -14.91 15.47
CA LEU A 273 -9.20 -16.24 15.07
C LEU A 273 -8.04 -16.09 14.08
N TRP A 274 -6.82 -16.22 14.59
CA TRP A 274 -5.63 -16.30 13.74
C TRP A 274 -5.72 -17.50 12.81
N GLY A 275 -5.24 -17.31 11.58
CA GLY A 275 -5.10 -18.42 10.65
C GLY A 275 -4.08 -19.45 11.13
N LYS A 276 -4.15 -20.65 10.54
CA LYS A 276 -3.33 -21.81 10.89
C LYS A 276 -2.45 -22.28 9.73
N ASN A 277 -2.11 -21.37 8.83
CA ASN A 277 -1.32 -21.65 7.65
C ASN A 277 0.16 -21.86 7.98
N GLY A 278 0.50 -23.03 8.51
CA GLY A 278 1.87 -23.38 8.91
C GLY A 278 2.86 -23.37 7.74
N SER A 279 2.41 -23.70 6.52
CA SER A 279 3.23 -23.66 5.31
C SER A 279 3.65 -22.23 4.96
N LEU A 280 2.69 -21.29 4.95
CA LEU A 280 2.97 -19.87 4.73
C LEU A 280 3.88 -19.31 5.81
N PHE A 281 3.58 -19.61 7.07
CA PHE A 281 4.39 -19.15 8.21
C PHE A 281 5.84 -19.64 8.11
N GLY A 282 6.04 -20.92 7.77
CA GLY A 282 7.37 -21.51 7.58
C GLY A 282 8.14 -20.86 6.43
N ALA A 283 7.48 -20.63 5.28
CA ALA A 283 8.09 -19.97 4.12
C ALA A 283 8.47 -18.51 4.43
N MET A 284 7.58 -17.74 5.06
CA MET A 284 7.82 -16.36 5.49
C MET A 284 8.93 -16.27 6.54
N THR A 285 9.01 -17.23 7.46
CA THR A 285 10.07 -17.28 8.47
C THR A 285 11.43 -17.49 7.80
N ARG A 286 11.55 -18.47 6.89
CA ARG A 286 12.77 -18.66 6.11
C ARG A 286 13.18 -17.41 5.33
N LEU A 287 12.21 -16.76 4.70
CA LEU A 287 12.43 -15.53 3.94
C LEU A 287 12.97 -14.40 4.84
N ARG A 288 12.35 -14.18 6.00
CA ARG A 288 12.78 -13.15 6.96
C ARG A 288 14.16 -13.43 7.54
N LEU A 289 14.45 -14.68 7.92
CA LEU A 289 15.78 -15.07 8.42
C LEU A 289 16.89 -14.82 7.39
N PHE A 290 16.63 -15.15 6.13
CA PHE A 290 17.57 -14.85 5.05
C PHE A 290 17.68 -13.33 4.80
N ALA A 291 16.56 -12.61 4.85
CA ALA A 291 16.56 -11.16 4.74
C ALA A 291 17.42 -10.53 5.84
N ASP A 292 17.24 -10.91 7.10
CA ASP A 292 18.02 -10.42 8.24
C ASP A 292 19.54 -10.64 8.06
N GLU A 293 19.94 -11.78 7.46
CA GLU A 293 21.35 -12.07 7.16
C GLU A 293 21.95 -11.06 6.17
N ILE A 294 21.24 -10.75 5.08
CA ILE A 294 21.78 -9.92 4.00
C ILE A 294 21.39 -8.44 4.11
N PHE A 295 20.43 -8.09 4.98
CA PHE A 295 19.89 -6.74 5.10
C PHE A 295 20.97 -5.68 5.33
N PRO A 296 21.97 -5.88 6.22
CA PRO A 296 23.05 -4.89 6.41
C PRO A 296 23.84 -4.58 5.14
N THR A 297 23.89 -5.50 4.19
CA THR A 297 24.59 -5.31 2.90
C THR A 297 23.74 -4.54 1.90
N ILE A 298 22.42 -4.69 1.94
CA ILE A 298 21.53 -4.14 0.89
C ILE A 298 20.77 -2.88 1.35
N ALA A 299 20.62 -2.68 2.66
CA ALA A 299 19.88 -1.56 3.21
C ALA A 299 20.50 -0.21 2.82
N GLY A 300 19.64 0.73 2.41
CA GLY A 300 20.06 2.07 1.98
C GLY A 300 20.81 2.12 0.65
N ARG A 301 20.99 0.99 -0.05
CA ARG A 301 21.55 0.98 -1.40
C ARG A 301 20.42 1.08 -2.42
N SER A 302 20.61 1.97 -3.39
CA SER A 302 19.66 2.15 -4.47
C SER A 302 19.53 0.89 -5.32
N THR A 303 18.34 0.66 -5.84
CA THR A 303 17.96 -0.45 -6.69
C THR A 303 18.28 -0.14 -8.15
N ARG A 304 18.95 -1.07 -8.83
CA ARG A 304 19.17 -1.07 -10.28
C ARG A 304 18.39 -2.21 -10.91
N TRP A 305 17.38 -1.85 -11.71
CA TRP A 305 16.60 -2.81 -12.47
C TRP A 305 17.43 -3.42 -13.61
N LEU A 306 17.49 -4.75 -13.64
CA LEU A 306 18.04 -5.53 -14.75
C LEU A 306 16.91 -5.96 -15.70
N LEU A 307 15.79 -6.38 -15.11
CA LEU A 307 14.52 -6.65 -15.78
C LEU A 307 13.42 -5.93 -14.98
N PRO A 308 13.07 -4.67 -15.32
CA PRO A 308 12.01 -3.94 -14.63
C PRO A 308 10.63 -4.59 -14.88
N PRO A 309 9.59 -4.28 -14.07
CA PRO A 309 8.22 -4.67 -14.41
C PRO A 309 7.85 -4.21 -15.82
N ASP A 310 7.22 -5.08 -16.60
CA ASP A 310 6.84 -4.77 -17.98
C ASP A 310 5.65 -3.80 -18.00
N PRO A 311 5.79 -2.59 -18.57
CA PRO A 311 4.70 -1.61 -18.66
C PRO A 311 3.49 -2.07 -19.47
N ARG A 312 3.59 -3.19 -20.20
CA ARG A 312 2.46 -3.79 -20.94
C ARG A 312 1.88 -5.02 -20.23
N GLY A 313 2.50 -5.46 -19.14
CA GLY A 313 2.06 -6.63 -18.39
C GLY A 313 2.08 -7.94 -19.18
N TYR A 314 3.03 -8.12 -20.11
CA TYR A 314 3.22 -9.41 -20.79
C TYR A 314 4.26 -10.26 -20.08
N ARG A 315 5.40 -9.66 -19.70
CA ARG A 315 6.44 -10.34 -18.94
C ARG A 315 6.11 -10.33 -17.45
N ARG A 316 6.26 -11.47 -16.77
CA ARG A 316 6.07 -11.62 -15.31
C ARG A 316 7.37 -11.75 -14.53
N GLU A 317 8.49 -11.93 -15.22
CA GLU A 317 9.78 -11.95 -14.58
C GLU A 317 10.30 -10.54 -14.34
N VAL A 318 10.82 -10.35 -13.14
CA VAL A 318 11.52 -9.14 -12.75
C VAL A 318 12.86 -9.49 -12.10
N ALA A 319 13.84 -8.62 -12.28
CA ALA A 319 15.17 -8.79 -11.70
C ALA A 319 15.82 -7.44 -11.41
N TRP A 320 16.51 -7.36 -10.29
CA TRP A 320 17.24 -6.16 -9.88
C TRP A 320 18.48 -6.52 -9.04
N THR A 321 19.31 -5.52 -8.83
CA THR A 321 20.53 -5.57 -8.02
C THR A 321 20.76 -4.22 -7.36
N GLN A 322 21.84 -4.06 -6.60
CA GLN A 322 22.24 -2.76 -6.07
C GLN A 322 22.84 -1.89 -7.18
N TRP A 323 22.59 -0.58 -7.13
CA TRP A 323 23.09 0.37 -8.12
C TRP A 323 24.60 0.47 -8.08
N ASP A 324 25.18 0.68 -6.91
CA ASP A 324 26.60 0.71 -6.67
C ASP A 324 27.06 -0.58 -6.00
N HIS A 325 28.20 -1.11 -6.45
CA HIS A 325 28.82 -2.31 -5.86
C HIS A 325 27.84 -3.49 -5.67
N PRO A 326 27.28 -4.04 -6.78
CA PRO A 326 26.29 -5.11 -6.70
C PRO A 326 26.86 -6.34 -5.99
N ASP A 327 26.21 -6.79 -4.93
CA ASP A 327 26.58 -8.00 -4.17
C ASP A 327 25.55 -9.12 -4.37
N TYR A 328 24.30 -8.75 -4.67
CA TYR A 328 23.21 -9.69 -4.89
C TYR A 328 22.38 -9.35 -6.12
N VAL A 329 21.86 -10.38 -6.79
CA VAL A 329 20.86 -10.26 -7.85
C VAL A 329 19.59 -10.96 -7.39
N PHE A 330 18.50 -10.21 -7.36
CA PHE A 330 17.17 -10.68 -7.01
C PHE A 330 16.43 -10.98 -8.31
N VAL A 331 15.76 -12.13 -8.36
CA VAL A 331 15.05 -12.61 -9.56
C VAL A 331 13.75 -13.23 -9.13
N VAL A 332 12.65 -12.88 -9.79
CA VAL A 332 11.32 -13.28 -9.37
C VAL A 332 10.45 -13.62 -10.57
N ASN A 333 9.73 -14.73 -10.51
CA ASN A 333 8.57 -15.00 -11.34
C ASN A 333 7.31 -14.57 -10.59
N LEU A 334 6.61 -13.57 -11.11
CA LEU A 334 5.38 -13.06 -10.51
C LEU A 334 4.14 -13.81 -10.98
N ASP A 335 4.26 -14.70 -11.97
CA ASP A 335 3.16 -15.57 -12.39
C ASP A 335 2.85 -16.59 -11.29
N VAL A 336 1.56 -16.71 -10.95
CA VAL A 336 1.06 -17.57 -9.86
C VAL A 336 0.52 -18.91 -10.37
N GLU A 337 0.48 -19.10 -11.68
CA GLU A 337 -0.03 -20.30 -12.34
C GLU A 337 1.04 -21.01 -13.15
N GLU A 338 1.82 -20.25 -13.93
CA GLU A 338 2.70 -20.82 -14.94
C GLU A 338 4.19 -20.62 -14.59
N PRO A 339 5.03 -21.66 -14.80
CA PRO A 339 6.46 -21.48 -14.71
C PRO A 339 6.96 -20.62 -15.87
N THR A 340 7.97 -19.80 -15.62
CA THR A 340 8.72 -19.18 -16.70
C THR A 340 9.71 -20.18 -17.28
N GLY A 341 9.75 -20.26 -18.61
CA GLY A 341 10.84 -20.93 -19.32
C GLY A 341 12.17 -20.16 -19.27
N TYR A 342 12.98 -20.34 -20.30
CA TYR A 342 14.28 -19.68 -20.39
C TYR A 342 14.15 -18.15 -20.49
N PHE A 343 14.93 -17.43 -19.70
CA PHE A 343 15.15 -15.99 -19.87
C PHE A 343 16.59 -15.58 -19.50
N ALA A 344 16.94 -14.36 -19.89
CA ALA A 344 18.27 -13.81 -19.75
C ALA A 344 18.28 -12.68 -18.71
N ILE A 345 19.14 -12.80 -17.70
CA ILE A 345 19.52 -11.66 -16.86
C ILE A 345 20.66 -10.95 -17.59
N PRO A 346 20.50 -9.67 -17.98
CA PRO A 346 21.53 -8.95 -18.72
C PRO A 346 22.82 -8.81 -17.91
N SER A 347 23.88 -8.32 -18.56
CA SER A 347 25.12 -7.94 -17.90
C SER A 347 24.84 -7.07 -16.67
N ILE A 348 25.40 -7.45 -15.52
CA ILE A 348 25.31 -6.69 -14.29
C ILE A 348 26.32 -5.55 -14.37
N PRO A 349 25.91 -4.28 -14.43
CA PRO A 349 26.88 -3.20 -14.56
C PRO A 349 27.72 -3.10 -13.27
N GLU A 350 28.99 -2.72 -13.41
CA GLU A 350 30.01 -2.70 -12.34
C GLU A 350 30.43 -4.07 -11.79
N ALA A 351 29.88 -5.18 -12.31
CA ALA A 351 30.45 -6.49 -12.05
C ALA A 351 31.81 -6.64 -12.77
N PRO A 352 32.86 -7.13 -12.09
CA PRO A 352 34.15 -7.37 -12.73
C PRO A 352 34.05 -8.44 -13.81
N GLU A 353 34.95 -8.38 -14.80
CA GLU A 353 35.07 -9.45 -15.80
C GLU A 353 35.33 -10.79 -15.11
N GLY A 354 34.61 -11.84 -15.53
CA GLY A 354 34.69 -13.15 -14.89
C GLY A 354 33.83 -13.31 -13.63
N ALA A 355 33.04 -12.30 -13.23
CA ALA A 355 32.07 -12.46 -12.16
C ALA A 355 31.06 -13.59 -12.47
N THR A 356 30.69 -14.34 -11.43
CA THR A 356 29.73 -15.44 -11.52
C THR A 356 28.57 -15.22 -10.54
N LEU A 357 27.46 -15.91 -10.79
CA LEU A 357 26.32 -15.93 -9.89
C LEU A 357 26.21 -17.29 -9.21
N GLU A 358 25.98 -17.27 -7.90
CA GLU A 358 25.72 -18.45 -7.09
C GLU A 358 24.41 -18.27 -6.32
N LEU A 359 23.54 -19.26 -6.37
CA LEU A 359 22.26 -19.21 -5.66
C LEU A 359 22.48 -19.18 -4.14
N ALA A 360 22.09 -18.07 -3.52
CA ALA A 360 22.12 -17.89 -2.08
C ALA A 360 20.78 -18.27 -1.42
N TYR A 361 19.66 -18.03 -2.11
CA TYR A 361 18.32 -18.32 -1.60
C TYR A 361 17.34 -18.63 -2.73
N SER A 362 16.38 -19.51 -2.45
CA SER A 362 15.15 -19.67 -3.24
C SER A 362 13.93 -19.89 -2.33
N THR A 363 12.77 -19.42 -2.78
CA THR A 363 11.49 -19.72 -2.13
C THR A 363 11.06 -21.17 -2.32
N THR A 364 11.56 -21.86 -3.37
CA THR A 364 11.41 -23.31 -3.54
C THR A 364 12.62 -24.06 -2.97
N SER A 365 12.43 -25.33 -2.66
CA SER A 365 13.50 -26.25 -2.25
C SER A 365 14.15 -26.98 -3.42
N ASP A 366 13.50 -27.03 -4.58
CA ASP A 366 13.98 -27.79 -5.74
C ASP A 366 14.41 -26.83 -6.85
N VAL A 367 15.71 -26.53 -6.88
CA VAL A 367 16.32 -25.70 -7.92
C VAL A 367 17.34 -26.55 -8.68
N SER A 368 17.17 -26.64 -9.99
CA SER A 368 18.10 -27.40 -10.84
C SER A 368 19.54 -26.90 -10.68
N GLN A 369 20.52 -27.80 -10.79
CA GLN A 369 21.94 -27.46 -10.67
C GLN A 369 22.38 -26.35 -11.64
N ALA A 370 21.82 -26.33 -12.85
CA ALA A 370 22.08 -25.29 -13.85
C ALA A 370 21.58 -23.90 -13.42
N ASN A 371 20.57 -23.84 -12.55
CA ASN A 371 20.05 -22.61 -11.98
C ASN A 371 20.72 -22.25 -10.65
N THR A 372 21.50 -23.15 -10.02
CA THR A 372 22.36 -22.84 -8.86
C THR A 372 23.54 -21.96 -9.27
N TYR A 373 24.08 -22.21 -10.47
CA TYR A 373 25.16 -21.43 -11.09
C TYR A 373 24.76 -21.04 -12.51
N PRO A 374 23.91 -19.99 -12.68
CA PRO A 374 23.44 -19.56 -13.99
C PRO A 374 24.61 -19.34 -14.95
N PRO A 375 24.67 -20.04 -16.11
CA PRO A 375 25.81 -19.91 -17.00
C PRO A 375 25.83 -18.53 -17.67
N TRP A 376 27.02 -17.93 -17.71
CA TRP A 376 27.32 -16.70 -18.45
C TRP A 376 27.82 -17.03 -19.85
N ASN A 377 27.30 -16.35 -20.87
CA ASN A 377 27.70 -16.58 -22.27
C ASN A 377 28.51 -15.43 -22.89
N GLY A 378 29.00 -14.49 -22.07
CA GLY A 378 29.64 -13.25 -22.56
C GLY A 378 28.70 -12.06 -22.72
N ARG A 379 27.37 -12.23 -22.55
CA ARG A 379 26.37 -11.16 -22.69
C ARG A 379 25.30 -11.15 -21.61
N HIS A 380 24.84 -12.32 -21.19
CA HIS A 380 23.80 -12.47 -20.18
C HIS A 380 23.99 -13.77 -19.37
N PHE A 381 23.48 -13.76 -18.13
CA PHE A 381 23.33 -14.97 -17.33
C PHE A 381 22.03 -15.66 -17.74
N ARG A 382 22.09 -16.98 -17.93
CA ARG A 382 20.95 -17.79 -18.35
C ARG A 382 20.24 -18.40 -17.14
N VAL A 383 18.97 -18.07 -16.97
CA VAL A 383 18.06 -18.78 -16.06
C VAL A 383 17.23 -19.74 -16.91
N SER A 384 17.25 -21.03 -16.59
CA SER A 384 16.57 -22.04 -17.40
C SER A 384 15.08 -22.10 -17.14
N SER A 385 14.67 -21.85 -15.88
CA SER A 385 13.28 -21.78 -15.46
C SER A 385 13.13 -21.13 -14.09
N LEU A 386 11.93 -20.64 -13.81
CA LEU A 386 11.41 -20.31 -12.48
C LEU A 386 10.03 -20.93 -12.34
N GLU A 387 9.78 -21.62 -11.23
CA GLU A 387 8.44 -22.11 -10.90
C GLU A 387 7.47 -20.94 -10.64
N PRO A 388 6.14 -21.18 -10.66
CA PRO A 388 5.18 -20.16 -10.24
C PRO A 388 5.53 -19.60 -8.86
N GLU A 389 5.48 -18.27 -8.71
CA GLU A 389 5.80 -17.53 -7.48
C GLU A 389 7.24 -17.74 -6.96
N GLU A 390 8.13 -18.29 -7.77
CA GLU A 390 9.50 -18.52 -7.36
C GLU A 390 10.28 -17.21 -7.33
N ALA A 391 10.92 -16.94 -6.20
CA ALA A 391 11.88 -15.87 -6.04
C ALA A 391 13.24 -16.44 -5.63
N ARG A 392 14.30 -15.94 -6.26
CA ARG A 392 15.69 -16.33 -6.03
C ARG A 392 16.53 -15.12 -5.70
N VAL A 393 17.56 -15.35 -4.88
CA VAL A 393 18.65 -14.42 -4.64
C VAL A 393 19.95 -15.10 -5.04
N TYR A 394 20.69 -14.47 -5.92
CA TYR A 394 22.03 -14.88 -6.32
C TYR A 394 23.05 -13.96 -5.67
N ARG A 395 24.13 -14.53 -5.11
CA ARG A 395 25.31 -13.78 -4.70
C ARG A 395 26.21 -13.57 -5.92
N LEU A 396 26.74 -12.35 -6.08
CA LEU A 396 27.74 -12.04 -7.08
C LEU A 396 29.13 -12.41 -6.56
N ASN A 397 29.72 -13.45 -7.13
CA ASN A 397 31.07 -13.88 -6.81
C ASN A 397 32.06 -13.21 -7.77
N ARG A 398 33.01 -12.47 -7.19
CA ARG A 398 34.06 -11.75 -7.93
C ARG A 398 35.30 -12.64 -8.00
N PRO A 399 35.97 -12.75 -9.17
CA PRO A 399 37.24 -13.47 -9.24
C PRO A 399 38.28 -12.79 -8.33
N GLU A 400 39.13 -13.61 -7.70
CA GLU A 400 40.24 -13.15 -6.85
C GLU A 400 41.29 -12.33 -7.61
#